data_AF-A0A6I6VVV6-F1
#
_entry.id   AF-A0A6I6VVV6-F1
#
_cell.length_a   1.000
_cell.length_b   1.000
_cell.length_c   1.000
_cell.angle_alpha   90.00
_cell.angle_beta   90.00
_cell.angle_gamma   90.00
#
_symmetry.space_group_name_H-M   'P 1'
#
loop_
_entity.id
_entity.type
_entity.pdbx_description
1 polymer ?
#
loop_
_entity_poly.entity_id
_entity_poly.type
_entity_poly.pdbx_seq_one_letter_code
_entity_poly.pdbx_strand_id
1 'polypeptide(L)'
;MLNGRDPRIDFFRGLALIFIFWDHVPHNPLGQITLRNFGFSDAAEVFVFLAGYASVLAYSKVLQREGYWMACLKILRRAWVLYVVHIFLLAMLMGIVFFANSKVETRDLVQEMGLTHFITNPQQALTDELLLRFKPNLMDPLPLYIVLLLGLPLALPVLVRKPLAVVAVSLTVYLLAPRLGWNLAAIADGVWYFNPVTWQFLFVLGGAAAIHASQPRVPDTRPLRRQPLFLGAATYALLAGIITLSWRWPEVHDAVMPAALSNLLYPISKTDLSPVRLLHFLALAYVTAKLLPDRAWTQNWLAQQSCRMGRFSLEVFCLGVLLAPLADMLNAQVNDAWPMQIASALLGLVLMAGLAAWLELNKRLNQPQAQRTTTVK
;
A
#
# COMPACT_ATOMS: atom_id res chain seq x y z
N MET A 1 0.43 14.54 -20.31
CA MET A 1 0.99 13.37 -21.02
C MET A 1 2.11 12.77 -20.17
N LEU A 2 2.30 11.44 -20.26
CA LEU A 2 3.19 10.66 -19.39
C LEU A 2 4.65 10.81 -19.87
N ASN A 3 5.48 11.56 -19.16
CA ASN A 3 6.94 11.66 -19.39
C ASN A 3 7.65 10.30 -19.19
N GLY A 4 7.47 9.35 -20.11
CA GLY A 4 8.08 8.02 -20.06
C GLY A 4 7.69 7.17 -18.84
N ARG A 5 6.64 7.57 -18.10
CA ARG A 5 6.14 6.87 -16.89
C ARG A 5 5.05 5.88 -17.30
N ASP A 6 5.13 4.65 -16.82
CA ASP A 6 4.16 3.61 -17.13
C ASP A 6 2.84 3.87 -16.39
N PRO A 7 1.72 4.13 -17.09
CA PRO A 7 0.45 4.50 -16.46
C PRO A 7 -0.15 3.36 -15.63
N ARG A 8 0.23 2.11 -15.91
CA ARG A 8 -0.28 0.94 -15.17
C ARG A 8 0.14 0.98 -13.71
N ILE A 9 1.36 1.45 -13.44
CA ILE A 9 1.88 1.61 -12.07
C ILE A 9 1.02 2.63 -11.32
N ASP A 10 0.71 3.75 -11.95
CA ASP A 10 -0.12 4.79 -11.35
C ASP A 10 -1.57 4.30 -11.17
N PHE A 11 -2.12 3.53 -12.11
CA PHE A 11 -3.43 2.90 -11.96
C PHE A 11 -3.49 1.98 -10.73
N PHE A 12 -2.57 1.03 -10.60
CA PHE A 12 -2.63 0.08 -9.48
C PHE A 12 -2.34 0.75 -8.13
N ARG A 13 -1.50 1.80 -8.11
CA ARG A 13 -1.33 2.65 -6.93
C ARG A 13 -2.64 3.35 -6.56
N GLY A 14 -3.34 3.95 -7.53
CA GLY A 14 -4.63 4.58 -7.32
C GLY A 14 -5.68 3.61 -6.81
N LEU A 15 -5.77 2.43 -7.42
CA LEU A 15 -6.70 1.37 -7.02
C LEU A 15 -6.42 0.90 -5.60
N ALA A 16 -5.14 0.72 -5.23
CA ALA A 16 -4.76 0.37 -3.86
C ALA A 16 -5.21 1.44 -2.85
N LEU A 17 -5.12 2.74 -3.19
CA LEU A 17 -5.60 3.81 -2.31
C LEU A 17 -7.12 3.77 -2.11
N ILE A 18 -7.88 3.46 -3.17
CA ILE A 18 -9.35 3.32 -3.08
C ILE A 18 -9.70 2.15 -2.16
N PHE A 19 -9.04 1.00 -2.34
CA PHE A 19 -9.25 -0.18 -1.51
C PHE A 19 -8.86 0.07 -0.05
N ILE A 20 -7.70 0.69 0.20
CA ILE A 20 -7.29 1.10 1.54
C ILE A 20 -8.37 1.97 2.17
N PHE A 21 -8.85 3.01 1.47
CA PHE A 21 -9.89 3.87 2.03
C PHE A 21 -11.17 3.08 2.37
N TRP A 22 -11.69 2.30 1.42
CA TRP A 22 -12.92 1.53 1.65
C TRP A 22 -12.79 0.45 2.74
N ASP A 23 -11.62 -0.17 2.87
CA ASP A 23 -11.34 -1.19 3.90
C ASP A 23 -11.24 -0.63 5.31
N HIS A 24 -11.00 0.68 5.42
CA HIS A 24 -10.84 1.39 6.70
C HIS A 24 -12.06 2.22 7.10
N VAL A 25 -13.10 2.28 6.26
CA VAL A 25 -14.42 2.76 6.70
C VAL A 25 -15.16 1.57 7.32
N PRO A 26 -15.47 1.59 8.63
CA PRO A 26 -16.15 0.50 9.31
C PRO A 26 -17.48 0.16 8.63
N HIS A 27 -17.79 -1.14 8.55
CA HIS A 27 -19.02 -1.68 7.98
C HIS A 27 -19.35 -1.28 6.53
N ASN A 28 -18.41 -0.67 5.80
CA ASN A 28 -18.64 -0.23 4.43
C ASN A 28 -18.91 -1.42 3.47
N PRO A 29 -20.06 -1.45 2.79
CA PRO A 29 -20.36 -2.49 1.80
C PRO A 29 -19.35 -2.56 0.65
N LEU A 30 -18.76 -1.42 0.26
CA LEU A 30 -17.74 -1.38 -0.79
C LEU A 30 -16.41 -1.99 -0.34
N GLY A 31 -16.17 -2.12 0.97
CA GLY A 31 -15.06 -2.91 1.51
C GLY A 31 -15.15 -4.37 1.08
N GLN A 32 -16.35 -4.92 0.83
CA GLN A 32 -16.54 -6.33 0.45
C GLN A 32 -16.03 -6.68 -0.95
N ILE A 33 -15.80 -5.68 -1.81
CA ILE A 33 -15.31 -5.85 -3.19
C ILE A 33 -13.82 -5.53 -3.35
N THR A 34 -13.11 -5.26 -2.25
CA THR A 34 -11.67 -4.97 -2.27
C THR A 34 -10.82 -6.25 -2.23
N LEU A 35 -9.51 -6.09 -2.46
CA LEU A 35 -8.58 -7.21 -2.59
C LEU A 35 -8.54 -8.13 -1.37
N ARG A 36 -8.74 -7.59 -0.14
CA ARG A 36 -8.69 -8.38 1.10
C ARG A 36 -9.75 -9.48 1.17
N ASN A 37 -10.81 -9.38 0.35
CA ASN A 37 -11.94 -10.32 0.33
C ASN A 37 -11.81 -11.41 -0.76
N PHE A 38 -10.79 -11.32 -1.61
CA PHE A 38 -10.58 -12.25 -2.74
C PHE A 38 -9.26 -13.02 -2.65
N GLY A 39 -8.60 -13.01 -1.49
CA GLY A 39 -7.45 -13.87 -1.22
C GLY A 39 -6.67 -13.45 0.02
N PHE A 40 -5.46 -14.00 0.18
CA PHE A 40 -4.67 -13.84 1.42
C PHE A 40 -3.97 -12.50 1.58
N SER A 41 -3.84 -11.72 0.51
CA SER A 41 -3.18 -10.40 0.47
C SER A 41 -4.18 -9.29 0.22
N ASP A 42 -3.84 -8.06 0.57
CA ASP A 42 -4.66 -6.88 0.38
C ASP A 42 -3.90 -5.73 -0.32
N ALA A 43 -4.48 -4.54 -0.31
CA ALA A 43 -3.92 -3.38 -0.97
C ALA A 43 -2.56 -2.94 -0.39
N ALA A 44 -2.19 -3.34 0.83
CA ALA A 44 -0.91 -3.02 1.43
C ALA A 44 0.26 -3.66 0.65
N GLU A 45 0.13 -4.93 0.21
CA GLU A 45 1.17 -5.57 -0.58
C GLU A 45 1.37 -4.87 -1.92
N VAL A 46 0.27 -4.50 -2.59
CA VAL A 46 0.31 -3.73 -3.84
C VAL A 46 1.06 -2.42 -3.62
N PHE A 47 0.73 -1.71 -2.55
CA PHE A 47 1.33 -0.41 -2.23
C PHE A 47 2.84 -0.53 -1.98
N VAL A 48 3.27 -1.47 -1.13
CA VAL A 48 4.69 -1.65 -0.76
C VAL A 48 5.52 -2.16 -1.93
N PHE A 49 5.02 -3.13 -2.69
CA PHE A 49 5.71 -3.63 -3.88
C PHE A 49 5.89 -2.53 -4.93
N LEU A 50 4.83 -1.77 -5.23
CA LEU A 50 4.92 -0.65 -6.19
C LEU A 50 5.75 0.51 -5.67
N ALA A 51 5.82 0.72 -4.35
CA ALA A 51 6.72 1.68 -3.73
C ALA A 51 8.19 1.30 -3.99
N GLY A 52 8.56 0.03 -3.83
CA GLY A 52 9.89 -0.48 -4.16
C GLY A 52 10.19 -0.37 -5.66
N TYR A 53 9.26 -0.83 -6.49
CA TYR A 53 9.36 -0.77 -7.95
C TYR A 53 9.58 0.67 -8.45
N ALA A 54 8.74 1.61 -8.03
CA ALA A 54 8.82 3.00 -8.45
C ALA A 54 10.07 3.71 -7.91
N SER A 55 10.45 3.43 -6.65
CA SER A 55 11.65 4.01 -6.04
C SER A 55 12.91 3.58 -6.79
N VAL A 56 13.06 2.29 -7.09
CA VAL A 56 14.24 1.80 -7.81
C VAL A 56 14.27 2.32 -9.25
N LEU A 57 13.14 2.38 -9.96
CA LEU A 57 13.11 3.01 -11.29
C LEU A 57 13.50 4.49 -11.28
N ALA A 58 13.08 5.24 -10.26
CA ALA A 58 13.39 6.66 -10.15
C ALA A 58 14.85 6.90 -9.76
N TYR A 59 15.29 6.26 -8.67
CA TYR A 59 16.59 6.52 -8.07
C TYR A 59 17.75 5.79 -8.76
N SER A 60 17.51 4.69 -9.49
CA SER A 60 18.55 4.09 -10.35
C SER A 60 18.99 5.04 -11.46
N LYS A 61 18.06 5.77 -12.08
CA LYS A 61 18.36 6.79 -13.10
C LYS A 61 19.16 7.95 -12.51
N VAL A 62 18.80 8.39 -11.29
CA VAL A 62 19.56 9.42 -10.58
C VAL A 62 20.97 8.90 -10.24
N LEU A 63 21.07 7.68 -9.71
CA LEU A 63 22.36 7.05 -9.39
C LEU A 63 23.29 6.98 -10.60
N GLN A 64 22.76 6.65 -11.78
CA GLN A 64 23.52 6.57 -13.03
C GLN A 64 23.89 7.96 -13.59
N ARG A 65 23.00 8.95 -13.49
CA ARG A 65 23.19 10.27 -14.12
C ARG A 65 23.90 11.29 -13.23
N GLU A 66 23.64 11.26 -11.93
CA GLU A 66 24.05 12.27 -10.95
C GLU A 66 24.95 11.68 -9.84
N GLY A 67 25.20 10.36 -9.87
CA GLY A 67 26.09 9.67 -8.93
C GLY A 67 25.41 9.27 -7.62
N TYR A 68 26.17 8.50 -6.81
CA TYR A 68 25.69 7.92 -5.55
C TYR A 68 25.24 8.97 -4.55
N TRP A 69 26.04 10.03 -4.36
CA TRP A 69 25.75 11.03 -3.34
C TRP A 69 24.44 11.77 -3.59
N MET A 70 24.19 12.15 -4.84
CA MET A 70 22.95 12.83 -5.19
C MET A 70 21.73 11.91 -5.11
N ALA A 71 21.90 10.61 -5.45
CA ALA A 71 20.85 9.62 -5.23
C ALA A 71 20.50 9.49 -3.74
N CYS A 72 21.50 9.37 -2.86
CA CYS A 72 21.30 9.33 -1.41
C CYS A 72 20.56 10.57 -0.91
N LEU A 73 21.01 11.77 -1.29
CA LEU A 73 20.38 13.02 -0.87
C LEU A 73 18.91 13.10 -1.31
N LYS A 74 18.58 12.70 -2.55
CA LYS A 74 17.19 12.70 -3.03
C LYS A 74 16.31 11.66 -2.34
N ILE A 75 16.87 10.50 -1.98
CA ILE A 75 16.15 9.47 -1.20
C ILE A 75 15.90 9.97 0.22
N LEU A 76 16.93 10.46 0.91
CA LEU A 76 16.83 10.96 2.28
C LEU A 76 15.89 12.17 2.37
N ARG A 77 15.95 13.10 1.40
CA ARG A 77 14.98 14.20 1.31
C ARG A 77 13.56 13.68 1.17
N ARG A 78 13.33 12.62 0.39
CA ARG A 78 11.99 12.02 0.25
C ARG A 78 11.54 11.35 1.55
N ALA A 79 12.41 10.61 2.23
CA ALA A 79 12.12 10.02 3.53
C ALA A 79 11.79 11.10 4.57
N TRP A 80 12.53 12.21 4.59
CA TRP A 80 12.25 13.37 5.44
C TRP A 80 10.88 13.99 5.17
N VAL A 81 10.52 14.20 3.90
CA VAL A 81 9.18 14.71 3.54
C VAL A 81 8.10 13.77 4.04
N LEU A 82 8.27 12.45 3.89
CA LEU A 82 7.30 11.47 4.39
C LEU A 82 7.19 11.49 5.91
N TYR A 83 8.31 11.65 6.62
CA TYR A 83 8.34 11.80 8.06
C TYR A 83 7.56 13.04 8.52
N VAL A 84 7.85 14.21 7.95
CA VAL A 84 7.13 15.45 8.29
C VAL A 84 5.63 15.32 7.96
N VAL A 85 5.29 14.73 6.82
CA VAL A 85 3.89 14.49 6.44
C VAL A 85 3.22 13.52 7.40
N HIS A 86 3.92 12.49 7.90
CA HIS A 86 3.38 11.55 8.89
C HIS A 86 3.04 12.25 10.21
N ILE A 87 3.96 13.06 10.75
CA ILE A 87 3.73 13.84 11.97
C ILE A 87 2.55 14.81 11.79
N PHE A 88 2.52 15.55 10.67
CA PHE A 88 1.42 16.46 10.37
C PHE A 88 0.08 15.74 10.21
N LEU A 89 0.09 14.58 9.54
CA LEU A 89 -1.11 13.75 9.37
C LEU A 89 -1.63 13.26 10.72
N LEU A 90 -0.76 12.90 11.65
CA LEU A 90 -1.16 12.42 12.96
C LEU A 90 -1.86 13.52 13.75
N ALA A 91 -1.25 14.70 13.82
CA ALA A 91 -1.83 15.86 14.48
C ALA A 91 -3.22 16.22 13.91
N MET A 92 -3.37 16.19 12.58
CA MET A 92 -4.66 16.43 11.93
C MET A 92 -5.68 15.32 12.20
N LEU A 93 -5.25 14.04 12.13
CA LEU A 93 -6.10 12.89 12.39
C LEU A 93 -6.65 12.94 13.82
N MET A 94 -5.81 13.27 14.80
CA MET A 94 -6.24 13.45 16.18
C MET A 94 -7.33 14.51 16.29
N GLY A 95 -7.12 15.69 15.71
CA GLY A 95 -8.14 16.76 15.72
C GLY A 95 -9.47 16.30 15.11
N ILE A 96 -9.42 15.56 14.00
CA ILE A 96 -10.60 15.01 13.34
C ILE A 96 -11.28 13.94 14.21
N VAL A 97 -10.52 13.02 14.81
CA VAL A 97 -11.09 11.95 15.64
C VAL A 97 -11.74 12.54 16.89
N PHE A 98 -11.12 13.51 17.55
CA PHE A 98 -11.74 14.20 18.68
C PHE A 98 -13.03 14.92 18.27
N PHE A 99 -13.01 15.62 17.14
CA PHE A 99 -14.21 16.26 16.61
C PHE A 99 -15.30 15.22 16.30
N ALA A 100 -14.97 14.16 15.58
CA ALA A 100 -15.89 13.09 15.21
C ALA A 100 -16.49 12.39 16.45
N ASN A 101 -15.66 12.08 17.43
CA ASN A 101 -16.07 11.45 18.69
C ASN A 101 -17.03 12.36 19.48
N SER A 102 -16.85 13.69 19.43
CA SER A 102 -17.77 14.63 20.08
C SER A 102 -19.17 14.69 19.44
N LYS A 103 -19.35 14.09 18.25
CA LYS A 103 -20.61 14.06 17.50
C LYS A 103 -21.29 12.70 17.50
N VAL A 104 -20.67 11.68 18.10
CA VAL A 104 -21.15 10.31 18.09
C VAL A 104 -21.11 9.78 19.52
N GLU A 105 -22.27 9.57 20.11
CA GLU A 105 -22.38 9.00 21.47
C GLU A 105 -22.36 7.46 21.46
N THR A 106 -22.63 6.85 20.31
CA THR A 106 -22.80 5.39 20.18
C THR A 106 -21.48 4.63 20.04
N ARG A 107 -20.34 5.32 19.87
CA ARG A 107 -19.04 4.70 19.59
C ARG A 107 -17.90 5.49 20.23
N ASP A 108 -16.84 4.77 20.58
CA ASP A 108 -15.58 5.37 21.03
C ASP A 108 -14.56 5.34 19.88
N LEU A 109 -14.62 6.37 19.04
CA LEU A 109 -13.71 6.53 17.90
C LEU A 109 -12.26 6.74 18.35
N VAL A 110 -12.04 7.23 19.57
CA VAL A 110 -10.69 7.36 20.13
C VAL A 110 -10.11 5.97 20.37
N GLN A 111 -10.87 5.08 21.00
CA GLN A 111 -10.43 3.72 21.27
C GLN A 111 -10.24 2.92 19.97
N GLU A 112 -11.21 2.97 19.05
CA GLU A 112 -11.17 2.24 17.78
C GLU A 112 -9.97 2.64 16.90
N MET A 113 -9.59 3.93 16.94
CA MET A 113 -8.44 4.45 16.19
C MET A 113 -7.11 4.28 16.93
N GLY A 114 -7.10 3.72 18.15
CA GLY A 114 -5.88 3.50 18.93
C GLY A 114 -5.29 4.78 19.53
N LEU A 115 -6.10 5.81 19.77
CA LEU A 115 -5.65 7.10 20.32
C LEU A 115 -5.65 7.14 21.86
N THR A 116 -6.06 6.07 22.54
CA THR A 116 -6.10 6.00 24.01
C THR A 116 -4.75 6.31 24.67
N HIS A 117 -3.64 5.81 24.11
CA HIS A 117 -2.28 6.11 24.62
C HIS A 117 -1.99 7.61 24.64
N PHE A 118 -2.42 8.33 23.61
CA PHE A 118 -2.24 9.77 23.53
C PHE A 118 -3.02 10.52 24.61
N ILE A 119 -4.27 10.11 24.88
CA ILE A 119 -5.09 10.75 25.92
C ILE A 119 -4.53 10.49 27.31
N THR A 120 -4.16 9.24 27.58
CA THR A 120 -3.71 8.81 28.90
C THR A 120 -2.31 9.33 29.24
N ASN A 121 -1.40 9.40 28.25
CA ASN A 121 0.00 9.75 28.45
C ASN A 121 0.52 10.69 27.33
N PRO A 122 0.02 11.94 27.24
CA PRO A 122 0.26 12.81 26.08
C PRO A 122 1.74 13.15 25.86
N GLN A 123 2.49 13.39 26.94
CA GLN A 123 3.93 13.69 26.85
C GLN A 123 4.72 12.51 26.27
N GLN A 124 4.47 11.30 26.78
CA GLN A 124 5.11 10.08 26.29
C GLN A 124 4.66 9.77 24.86
N ALA A 125 3.37 9.94 24.55
CA ALA A 125 2.83 9.71 23.22
C ALA A 125 3.46 10.64 22.16
N LEU A 126 3.74 11.90 22.48
CA LEU A 126 4.49 12.81 21.60
C LEU A 126 5.92 12.30 21.33
N THR A 127 6.61 11.80 22.36
CA THR A 127 7.95 11.22 22.15
C THR A 127 7.90 9.93 21.35
N ASP A 128 6.92 9.06 21.62
CA ASP A 128 6.72 7.81 20.90
C ASP A 128 6.31 8.06 19.44
N GLU A 129 5.55 9.12 19.17
CA GLU A 129 5.21 9.59 17.83
C GLU A 129 6.47 10.00 17.05
N LEU A 130 7.31 10.87 17.64
CA LEU A 130 8.55 11.32 16.99
C LEU A 130 9.51 10.15 16.71
N LEU A 131 9.46 9.11 17.53
CA LEU A 131 10.22 7.86 17.35
C LEU A 131 9.50 6.82 16.46
N LEU A 132 8.34 7.15 15.89
CA LEU A 132 7.48 6.26 15.08
C LEU A 132 7.01 4.99 15.81
N ARG A 133 7.06 4.98 17.15
CA ARG A 133 6.57 3.89 18.02
C ARG A 133 5.07 3.96 18.25
N PHE A 134 4.53 5.17 18.31
CA PHE A 134 3.09 5.43 18.41
C PHE A 134 2.51 5.79 17.04
N LYS A 135 1.48 5.05 16.62
CA LYS A 135 0.78 5.27 15.35
C LYS A 135 -0.64 4.67 15.41
N PRO A 136 -1.67 5.43 15.02
CA PRO A 136 -3.04 4.93 14.84
C PRO A 136 -3.13 3.88 13.75
N ASN A 137 -4.15 3.02 13.84
CA ASN A 137 -4.41 1.88 12.95
C ASN A 137 -4.46 2.24 11.45
N LEU A 138 -4.78 3.51 11.11
CA LEU A 138 -4.88 3.99 9.73
C LEU A 138 -3.53 4.41 9.11
N MET A 139 -2.53 4.65 9.95
CA MET A 139 -1.29 5.34 9.55
C MET A 139 -0.10 4.40 9.35
N ASP A 140 -0.25 3.12 9.70
CA ASP A 140 0.80 2.12 9.70
C ASP A 140 1.64 1.99 8.40
N PRO A 141 1.08 2.14 7.18
CA PRO A 141 1.87 2.02 5.95
C PRO A 141 2.94 3.12 5.77
N LEU A 142 2.75 4.31 6.34
CA LEU A 142 3.67 5.44 6.15
C LEU A 142 5.01 5.26 6.90
N PRO A 143 5.02 4.96 8.22
CA PRO A 143 6.25 4.64 8.95
C PRO A 143 7.04 3.51 8.32
N LEU A 144 6.34 2.46 7.85
CA LEU A 144 6.97 1.37 7.11
C LEU A 144 7.72 1.92 5.90
N TYR A 145 7.05 2.72 5.06
CA TYR A 145 7.67 3.27 3.86
C TYR A 145 8.86 4.19 4.16
N ILE A 146 8.81 4.97 5.24
CA ILE A 146 9.94 5.79 5.69
C ILE A 146 11.15 4.90 5.98
N VAL A 147 10.99 3.85 6.80
CA VAL A 147 12.08 2.93 7.15
C VAL A 147 12.65 2.21 5.92
N LEU A 148 11.78 1.75 5.02
CA LEU A 148 12.20 1.10 3.78
C LEU A 148 12.99 2.04 2.86
N LEU A 149 12.58 3.31 2.76
CA LEU A 149 13.33 4.31 2.01
C LEU A 149 14.65 4.70 2.69
N LEU A 150 14.73 4.70 4.02
CA LEU A 150 15.98 4.94 4.73
C LEU A 150 16.99 3.81 4.51
N GLY A 151 16.54 2.58 4.28
CA GLY A 151 17.41 1.45 3.89
C GLY A 151 17.84 1.47 2.42
N LEU A 152 17.11 2.17 1.55
CA LEU A 152 17.36 2.17 0.11
C LEU A 152 18.73 2.75 -0.31
N PRO A 153 19.30 3.81 0.30
CA PRO A 153 20.64 4.30 -0.01
C PRO A 153 21.71 3.20 0.08
N LEU A 154 21.59 2.31 1.07
CA LEU A 154 22.51 1.19 1.26
C LEU A 154 22.25 0.07 0.25
N ALA A 155 20.98 -0.26 0.02
CA ALA A 155 20.60 -1.36 -0.85
C ALA A 155 20.76 -1.04 -2.35
N LEU A 156 20.46 0.19 -2.78
CA LEU A 156 20.32 0.58 -4.19
C LEU A 156 21.59 0.31 -5.03
N PRO A 157 22.81 0.67 -4.60
CA PRO A 157 24.02 0.44 -5.40
C PRO A 157 24.27 -1.05 -5.68
N VAL A 158 23.98 -1.90 -4.69
CA VAL A 158 24.13 -3.35 -4.82
C VAL A 158 22.97 -3.91 -5.62
N LEU A 159 21.75 -3.42 -5.41
CA LEU A 159 20.55 -3.89 -6.10
C LEU A 159 20.64 -3.67 -7.62
N VAL A 160 21.15 -2.51 -8.06
CA VAL A 160 21.34 -2.20 -9.49
C VAL A 160 22.41 -3.09 -10.15
N ARG A 161 23.40 -3.57 -9.39
CA ARG A 161 24.53 -4.38 -9.92
C ARG A 161 24.29 -5.88 -9.79
N LYS A 162 23.78 -6.32 -8.65
CA LYS A 162 23.60 -7.72 -8.23
C LYS A 162 22.21 -7.90 -7.60
N PRO A 163 21.12 -7.75 -8.36
CA PRO A 163 19.77 -7.80 -7.80
C PRO A 163 19.46 -9.11 -7.08
N LEU A 164 19.92 -10.24 -7.63
CA LEU A 164 19.73 -11.56 -7.03
C LEU A 164 20.42 -11.70 -5.66
N ALA A 165 21.59 -11.06 -5.47
CA ALA A 165 22.28 -11.10 -4.18
C ALA A 165 21.50 -10.34 -3.10
N VAL A 166 20.97 -9.15 -3.44
CA VAL A 166 20.14 -8.37 -2.51
C VAL A 166 18.84 -9.11 -2.19
N VAL A 167 18.20 -9.73 -3.19
CA VAL A 167 17.01 -10.58 -2.99
C VAL A 167 17.33 -11.76 -2.07
N ALA A 168 18.47 -12.44 -2.25
CA ALA A 168 18.85 -13.58 -1.41
C ALA A 168 19.12 -13.18 0.04
N VAL A 169 19.84 -12.07 0.27
CA VAL A 169 20.07 -11.51 1.61
C VAL A 169 18.73 -11.11 2.25
N SER A 170 17.90 -10.40 1.50
CA SER A 170 16.59 -9.94 1.95
C SER A 170 15.64 -11.10 2.29
N LEU A 171 15.64 -12.17 1.48
CA LEU A 171 14.92 -13.42 1.74
C LEU A 171 15.42 -14.10 3.02
N THR A 172 16.74 -14.12 3.23
CA THR A 172 17.34 -14.72 4.44
C THR A 172 16.87 -13.98 5.69
N VAL A 173 16.93 -12.64 5.68
CA VAL A 173 16.42 -11.80 6.77
C VAL A 173 14.92 -12.04 7.00
N TYR A 174 14.14 -12.10 5.93
CA TYR A 174 12.69 -12.40 5.98
C TYR A 174 12.39 -13.76 6.63
N LEU A 175 13.13 -14.81 6.30
CA LEU A 175 12.91 -16.16 6.86
C LEU A 175 13.39 -16.30 8.31
N LEU A 176 14.36 -15.49 8.72
CA LEU A 176 14.90 -15.49 10.09
C LEU A 176 14.05 -14.64 11.03
N ALA A 177 13.46 -13.55 10.56
CA ALA A 177 12.77 -12.58 11.41
C ALA A 177 11.64 -13.20 12.26
N PRO A 178 10.70 -14.00 11.70
CA PRO A 178 9.67 -14.64 12.52
C PRO A 178 10.23 -15.69 13.49
N ARG A 179 11.33 -16.38 13.12
CA ARG A 179 11.95 -17.42 13.96
C ARG A 179 12.70 -16.84 15.15
N LEU A 180 13.28 -15.66 14.99
CA LEU A 180 14.09 -14.98 16.00
C LEU A 180 13.32 -13.85 16.70
N GLY A 181 12.05 -13.63 16.35
CA GLY A 181 11.22 -12.56 16.91
C GLY A 181 11.69 -11.15 16.55
N TRP A 182 12.33 -10.98 15.40
CA TRP A 182 12.83 -9.66 14.99
C TRP A 182 11.69 -8.77 14.51
N ASN A 183 11.35 -7.76 15.31
CA ASN A 183 10.46 -6.66 14.95
C ASN A 183 10.87 -5.40 15.71
N LEU A 184 10.38 -4.23 15.29
CA LEU A 184 10.56 -2.97 15.99
C LEU A 184 9.54 -2.85 17.13
N ALA A 185 9.97 -2.29 18.26
CA ALA A 185 9.11 -2.04 19.40
C ALA A 185 8.08 -0.93 19.11
N ALA A 186 6.85 -1.15 19.56
CA ALA A 186 5.77 -0.17 19.58
C ALA A 186 5.50 0.28 21.04
N ILE A 187 4.36 0.90 21.28
CA ILE A 187 3.87 1.24 22.62
C ILE A 187 3.39 0.00 23.39
N ALA A 188 3.32 0.10 24.73
CA ALA A 188 2.77 -0.94 25.63
C ALA A 188 3.32 -2.36 25.38
N ASP A 189 4.64 -2.51 25.28
CA ASP A 189 5.36 -3.76 24.97
C ASP A 189 4.95 -4.44 23.65
N GLY A 190 4.21 -3.73 22.80
CA GLY A 190 3.82 -4.18 21.48
C GLY A 190 4.96 -4.12 20.46
N VAL A 191 4.68 -4.63 19.27
CA VAL A 191 5.57 -4.58 18.11
C VAL A 191 4.89 -3.88 16.94
N TRP A 192 5.67 -3.46 15.94
CA TRP A 192 5.10 -2.80 14.76
C TRP A 192 4.15 -3.73 14.01
N TYR A 193 2.94 -3.22 13.72
CA TYR A 193 1.93 -3.96 12.97
C TYR A 193 2.41 -4.38 11.58
N PHE A 194 3.10 -3.51 10.84
CA PHE A 194 3.89 -3.93 9.68
C PHE A 194 5.35 -4.05 10.08
N ASN A 195 5.84 -5.28 10.21
CA ASN A 195 7.22 -5.54 10.58
C ASN A 195 8.18 -5.13 9.45
N PRO A 196 9.01 -4.07 9.60
CA PRO A 196 9.89 -3.62 8.53
C PRO A 196 10.94 -4.67 8.12
N VAL A 197 11.30 -5.58 9.03
CA VAL A 197 12.31 -6.62 8.82
C VAL A 197 11.83 -7.68 7.83
N THR A 198 10.52 -7.98 7.82
CA THR A 198 9.91 -8.92 6.86
C THR A 198 9.43 -8.20 5.61
N TRP A 199 8.75 -7.06 5.76
CA TRP A 199 8.16 -6.30 4.66
C TRP A 199 9.20 -5.67 3.72
N GLN A 200 10.44 -5.48 4.17
CA GLN A 200 11.54 -5.08 3.28
C GLN A 200 11.74 -6.05 2.12
N PHE A 201 11.43 -7.34 2.30
CA PHE A 201 11.55 -8.32 1.23
C PHE A 201 10.62 -8.01 0.07
N LEU A 202 9.36 -7.67 0.35
CA LEU A 202 8.41 -7.29 -0.68
C LEU A 202 8.83 -6.02 -1.44
N PHE A 203 9.38 -5.04 -0.71
CA PHE A 203 9.91 -3.81 -1.30
C PHE A 203 11.13 -4.10 -2.20
N VAL A 204 12.06 -4.94 -1.76
CA VAL A 204 13.23 -5.39 -2.53
C VAL A 204 12.80 -6.16 -3.77
N LEU A 205 11.80 -7.05 -3.68
CA LEU A 205 11.23 -7.76 -4.83
C LEU A 205 10.64 -6.80 -5.85
N GLY A 206 9.92 -5.76 -5.41
CA GLY A 206 9.45 -4.68 -6.29
C GLY A 206 10.60 -3.98 -7.01
N GLY A 207 11.66 -3.66 -6.28
CA GLY A 207 12.88 -3.06 -6.83
C GLY A 207 13.61 -3.95 -7.85
N ALA A 208 13.75 -5.24 -7.55
CA ALA A 208 14.35 -6.23 -8.44
C ALA A 208 13.50 -6.41 -9.71
N ALA A 209 12.17 -6.45 -9.56
CA ALA A 209 11.23 -6.50 -10.67
C ALA A 209 11.35 -5.27 -11.58
N ALA A 210 11.57 -4.07 -11.02
CA ALA A 210 11.82 -2.85 -11.80
C ALA A 210 13.09 -2.93 -12.66
N ILE A 211 14.20 -3.43 -12.10
CA ILE A 211 15.44 -3.64 -12.84
C ILE A 211 15.21 -4.67 -13.94
N HIS A 212 14.56 -5.78 -13.59
CA HIS A 212 14.29 -6.87 -14.51
C HIS A 212 13.39 -6.44 -15.68
N ALA A 213 12.35 -5.64 -15.42
CA ALA A 213 11.44 -5.11 -16.43
C ALA A 213 12.10 -4.06 -17.33
N SER A 214 13.22 -3.46 -16.90
CA SER A 214 13.97 -2.49 -17.69
C SER A 214 14.96 -3.13 -18.67
N GLN A 215 15.19 -4.44 -18.57
CA GLN A 215 16.10 -5.16 -19.46
C GLN A 215 15.40 -5.55 -20.78
N PRO A 216 16.06 -5.41 -21.95
CA PRO A 216 15.52 -5.89 -23.21
C PRO A 216 15.23 -7.38 -23.13
N ARG A 217 14.03 -7.79 -23.53
CA ARG A 217 13.64 -9.20 -23.48
C ARG A 217 12.78 -9.59 -24.65
N VAL A 218 13.04 -10.81 -25.15
CA VAL A 218 12.19 -11.45 -26.14
C VAL A 218 10.88 -11.83 -25.45
N PRO A 219 9.72 -11.33 -25.91
CA PRO A 219 8.44 -11.74 -25.36
C PRO A 219 8.26 -13.25 -25.48
N ASP A 220 7.78 -13.90 -24.42
CA ASP A 220 7.33 -15.29 -24.52
C ASP A 220 6.04 -15.34 -25.35
N THR A 221 6.15 -15.85 -26.58
CA THR A 221 5.05 -15.91 -27.55
C THR A 221 4.10 -17.07 -27.32
N ARG A 222 4.41 -17.98 -26.38
CA ARG A 222 3.54 -19.12 -26.08
C ARG A 222 2.19 -18.63 -25.53
N PRO A 223 1.07 -19.24 -25.93
CA PRO A 223 -0.22 -18.97 -25.31
C PRO A 223 -0.15 -19.14 -23.79
N LEU A 224 -0.87 -18.31 -23.02
CA LEU A 224 -0.86 -18.36 -21.55
C LEU A 224 -1.19 -19.76 -21.00
N ARG A 225 -2.08 -20.49 -21.69
CA ARG A 225 -2.46 -21.88 -21.37
C ARG A 225 -1.29 -22.88 -21.46
N ARG A 226 -0.19 -22.53 -22.11
CA ARG A 226 1.02 -23.36 -22.24
C ARG A 226 2.17 -22.87 -21.35
N GLN A 227 1.93 -21.88 -20.49
CA GLN A 227 2.92 -21.35 -19.56
C GLN A 227 2.67 -21.96 -18.17
N PRO A 228 3.46 -22.95 -17.71
CA PRO A 228 3.19 -23.67 -16.46
C PRO A 228 3.20 -22.75 -15.23
N LEU A 229 4.09 -21.74 -15.22
CA LEU A 229 4.13 -20.73 -14.15
C LEU A 229 2.84 -19.89 -14.10
N PHE A 230 2.26 -19.55 -15.26
CA PHE A 230 1.00 -18.82 -15.32
C PHE A 230 -0.15 -19.66 -14.80
N LEU A 231 -0.24 -20.93 -15.23
CA LEU A 231 -1.26 -21.84 -14.72
C LEU A 231 -1.12 -22.05 -13.20
N GLY A 232 0.08 -22.32 -12.71
CA GLY A 232 0.33 -22.48 -11.28
C GLY A 232 -0.04 -21.24 -10.46
N ALA A 233 0.37 -20.05 -10.91
CA ALA A 233 0.02 -18.79 -10.25
C ALA A 233 -1.50 -18.51 -10.29
N ALA A 234 -2.15 -18.74 -11.44
CA ALA A 234 -3.59 -18.54 -11.59
C ALA A 234 -4.40 -19.51 -10.73
N THR A 235 -4.01 -20.79 -10.71
CA THR A 235 -4.62 -21.81 -9.85
C THR A 235 -4.44 -21.46 -8.37
N TYR A 236 -3.24 -21.05 -7.96
CA TYR A 236 -3.00 -20.66 -6.57
C TYR A 236 -3.80 -19.44 -6.15
N ALA A 237 -3.87 -18.40 -6.99
CA ALA A 237 -4.70 -17.22 -6.74
C ALA A 237 -6.19 -17.58 -6.64
N LEU A 238 -6.68 -18.47 -7.52
CA LEU A 238 -8.06 -18.95 -7.48
C LEU A 238 -8.35 -19.73 -6.18
N LEU A 239 -7.47 -20.65 -5.79
CA LEU A 239 -7.62 -21.44 -4.57
C LEU A 239 -7.60 -20.56 -3.32
N ALA A 240 -6.68 -19.58 -3.27
CA ALA A 240 -6.65 -18.60 -2.18
C ALA A 240 -7.96 -17.81 -2.13
N GLY A 241 -8.50 -17.38 -3.27
CA GLY A 241 -9.80 -16.72 -3.34
C GLY A 241 -10.97 -17.59 -2.86
N ILE A 242 -10.99 -18.87 -3.21
CA ILE A 242 -12.00 -19.83 -2.72
C ILE A 242 -11.90 -19.98 -1.19
N ILE A 243 -10.69 -20.16 -0.66
CA ILE A 243 -10.46 -20.28 0.79
C ILE A 243 -10.90 -18.98 1.50
N THR A 244 -10.49 -17.83 1.01
CA THR A 244 -10.90 -16.54 1.59
C THR A 244 -12.40 -16.32 1.52
N LEU A 245 -13.06 -16.71 0.42
CA LEU A 245 -14.51 -16.62 0.30
C LEU A 245 -15.23 -17.52 1.32
N SER A 246 -14.67 -18.71 1.58
CA SER A 246 -15.24 -19.64 2.57
C SER A 246 -15.22 -19.08 4.00
N TRP A 247 -14.33 -18.13 4.33
CA TRP A 247 -14.35 -17.44 5.64
C TRP A 247 -15.62 -16.66 5.93
N ARG A 248 -16.45 -16.38 4.91
CA ARG A 248 -17.78 -15.77 5.11
C ARG A 248 -18.78 -16.72 5.76
N TRP A 249 -18.52 -18.03 5.72
CA TRP A 249 -19.31 -19.07 6.36
C TRP A 249 -18.41 -19.96 7.21
N PRO A 250 -18.03 -19.52 8.42
CA PRO A 250 -17.07 -20.24 9.28
C PRO A 250 -17.45 -21.70 9.51
N GLU A 251 -18.73 -21.99 9.74
CA GLU A 251 -19.23 -23.35 9.93
C GLU A 251 -18.93 -24.28 8.74
N VAL A 252 -19.08 -23.75 7.51
CA VAL A 252 -18.79 -24.49 6.29
C VAL A 252 -17.28 -24.60 6.08
N HIS A 253 -16.55 -23.52 6.35
CA HIS A 253 -15.09 -23.52 6.27
C HIS A 253 -14.49 -24.58 7.18
N ASP A 254 -14.85 -24.58 8.45
CA ASP A 254 -14.30 -25.48 9.46
C ASP A 254 -14.70 -26.94 9.21
N ALA A 255 -15.88 -27.19 8.62
CA ALA A 255 -16.33 -28.53 8.24
C ALA A 255 -15.58 -29.09 7.01
N VAL A 256 -15.23 -28.23 6.04
CA VAL A 256 -14.64 -28.66 4.75
C VAL A 256 -13.11 -28.61 4.78
N MET A 257 -12.51 -27.70 5.57
CA MET A 257 -11.07 -27.49 5.63
C MET A 257 -10.37 -28.64 6.36
N PRO A 258 -9.49 -29.40 5.71
CA PRO A 258 -8.76 -30.48 6.38
C PRO A 258 -7.90 -29.93 7.53
N ALA A 259 -7.95 -30.55 8.70
CA ALA A 259 -7.21 -30.09 9.88
C ALA A 259 -5.70 -29.95 9.62
N ALA A 260 -5.11 -30.87 8.85
CA ALA A 260 -3.69 -30.78 8.46
C ALA A 260 -3.36 -29.53 7.62
N LEU A 261 -4.27 -29.13 6.71
CA LEU A 261 -4.11 -27.93 5.91
C LEU A 261 -4.35 -26.67 6.75
N SER A 262 -5.36 -26.70 7.62
CA SER A 262 -5.66 -25.60 8.56
C SER A 262 -4.45 -25.29 9.46
N ASN A 263 -3.85 -26.32 10.07
CA ASN A 263 -2.67 -26.19 10.93
C ASN A 263 -1.41 -25.68 10.20
N LEU A 264 -1.30 -25.97 8.90
CA LEU A 264 -0.18 -25.49 8.08
C LEU A 264 -0.38 -24.04 7.63
N LEU A 265 -1.63 -23.65 7.38
CA LEU A 265 -1.98 -22.39 6.72
C LEU A 265 -2.23 -21.25 7.72
N TYR A 266 -2.80 -21.57 8.89
CA TYR A 266 -3.13 -20.58 9.91
C TYR A 266 -2.12 -20.54 11.07
N PRO A 267 -1.86 -19.36 11.66
CA PRO A 267 -2.39 -18.05 11.28
C PRO A 267 -1.69 -17.46 10.04
N ILE A 268 -2.47 -16.82 9.15
CA ILE A 268 -1.91 -16.04 8.05
C ILE A 268 -1.52 -14.65 8.57
N SER A 269 -0.35 -14.55 9.21
CA SER A 269 0.13 -13.29 9.76
C SER A 269 0.30 -12.23 8.67
N LYS A 270 -0.43 -11.11 8.81
CA LYS A 270 -0.18 -9.88 8.04
C LYS A 270 1.05 -9.14 8.58
N THR A 271 1.26 -9.21 9.90
CA THR A 271 2.36 -8.49 10.55
C THR A 271 3.73 -8.89 10.04
N ASP A 272 3.96 -10.20 9.96
CA ASP A 272 5.22 -10.76 9.49
C ASP A 272 5.21 -11.17 8.02
N LEU A 273 4.16 -10.78 7.29
CA LEU A 273 3.98 -11.10 5.87
C LEU A 273 4.14 -12.61 5.61
N SER A 274 3.19 -13.42 6.10
CA SER A 274 3.24 -14.88 6.01
C SER A 274 3.57 -15.36 4.58
N PRO A 275 4.38 -16.43 4.40
CA PRO A 275 4.79 -16.90 3.08
C PRO A 275 3.63 -17.17 2.13
N VAL A 276 2.51 -17.72 2.61
CA VAL A 276 1.31 -17.97 1.77
C VAL A 276 0.69 -16.66 1.26
N ARG A 277 0.70 -15.62 2.09
CA ARG A 277 0.22 -14.27 1.74
C ARG A 277 1.14 -13.58 0.75
N LEU A 278 2.46 -13.68 0.95
CA LEU A 278 3.45 -13.17 0.01
C LEU A 278 3.33 -13.86 -1.36
N LEU A 279 3.31 -15.19 -1.39
CA LEU A 279 3.16 -15.96 -2.62
C LEU A 279 1.86 -15.61 -3.33
N HIS A 280 0.79 -15.35 -2.56
CA HIS A 280 -0.52 -15.02 -3.13
C HIS A 280 -0.47 -13.67 -3.84
N PHE A 281 0.11 -12.67 -3.19
CA PHE A 281 0.35 -11.38 -3.82
C PHE A 281 1.22 -11.50 -5.09
N LEU A 282 2.32 -12.25 -5.03
CA LEU A 282 3.21 -12.41 -6.19
C LEU A 282 2.52 -13.14 -7.35
N ALA A 283 1.69 -14.15 -7.05
CA ALA A 283 0.87 -14.82 -8.04
C ALA A 283 -0.13 -13.87 -8.69
N LEU A 284 -0.85 -13.06 -7.90
CA LEU A 284 -1.76 -12.04 -8.41
C LEU A 284 -1.05 -11.00 -9.27
N ALA A 285 0.09 -10.48 -8.80
CA ALA A 285 0.88 -9.51 -9.55
C ALA A 285 1.36 -10.09 -10.89
N TYR A 286 1.84 -11.34 -10.90
CA TYR A 286 2.30 -12.02 -12.11
C TYR A 286 1.15 -12.29 -13.10
N VAL A 287 0.03 -12.84 -12.62
CA VAL A 287 -1.15 -13.12 -13.45
C VAL A 287 -1.70 -11.82 -14.04
N THR A 288 -1.82 -10.77 -13.23
CA THR A 288 -2.30 -9.46 -13.68
C THR A 288 -1.37 -8.85 -14.73
N ALA A 289 -0.05 -8.92 -14.52
CA ALA A 289 0.94 -8.42 -15.49
C ALA A 289 0.89 -9.16 -16.82
N LYS A 290 0.56 -10.46 -16.81
CA LYS A 290 0.40 -11.29 -18.03
C LYS A 290 -0.93 -11.06 -18.74
N LEU A 291 -2.01 -10.80 -18.01
CA LEU A 291 -3.34 -10.54 -18.56
C LEU A 291 -3.50 -9.11 -19.08
N LEU A 292 -2.76 -8.15 -18.52
CA LEU A 292 -2.83 -6.72 -18.89
C LEU A 292 -1.49 -6.20 -19.46
N PRO A 293 -0.99 -6.78 -20.56
CA PRO A 293 0.33 -6.43 -21.11
C PRO A 293 0.35 -5.06 -21.79
N ASP A 294 -0.78 -4.63 -22.36
CA ASP A 294 -0.90 -3.36 -23.08
C ASP A 294 -1.25 -2.19 -22.14
N ARG A 295 -1.09 -0.96 -22.62
CA ARG A 295 -1.40 0.30 -21.94
C ARG A 295 -2.72 0.91 -22.40
N ALA A 296 -3.31 0.46 -23.51
CA ALA A 296 -4.51 1.07 -24.09
C ALA A 296 -5.70 1.16 -23.10
N TRP A 297 -5.91 0.13 -22.28
CA TRP A 297 -6.97 0.11 -21.27
C TRP A 297 -6.85 1.23 -20.22
N THR A 298 -5.63 1.74 -19.96
CA THR A 298 -5.41 2.85 -19.02
C THR A 298 -5.90 4.20 -19.54
N GLN A 299 -6.32 4.26 -20.81
CA GLN A 299 -6.85 5.48 -21.43
C GLN A 299 -8.34 5.71 -21.16
N ASN A 300 -9.08 4.71 -20.64
CA ASN A 300 -10.49 4.90 -20.29
C ASN A 300 -10.63 5.90 -19.12
N TRP A 301 -11.78 6.57 -19.02
CA TRP A 301 -11.96 7.66 -18.06
C TRP A 301 -11.77 7.23 -16.59
N LEU A 302 -12.29 6.05 -16.23
CA LEU A 302 -12.18 5.52 -14.87
C LEU A 302 -10.73 5.19 -14.49
N ALA A 303 -10.00 4.49 -15.37
CA ALA A 303 -8.59 4.18 -15.17
C ALA A 303 -7.74 5.45 -15.12
N GLN A 304 -8.09 6.47 -15.90
CA GLN A 304 -7.43 7.77 -15.79
C GLN A 304 -7.65 8.40 -14.41
N GLN A 305 -8.85 8.34 -13.81
CA GLN A 305 -9.05 8.86 -12.44
C GLN A 305 -8.18 8.11 -11.43
N SER A 306 -8.15 6.79 -11.52
CA SER A 306 -7.28 5.97 -10.67
C SER A 306 -5.79 6.33 -10.90
N CYS A 307 -5.35 6.49 -12.15
CA CYS A 307 -3.99 6.94 -12.46
C CYS A 307 -3.67 8.31 -11.86
N ARG A 308 -4.62 9.27 -11.89
CA ARG A 308 -4.45 10.59 -11.26
C ARG A 308 -4.21 10.44 -9.77
N MET A 309 -5.04 9.66 -9.09
CA MET A 309 -4.89 9.38 -7.66
C MET A 309 -3.54 8.74 -7.34
N GLY A 310 -3.11 7.75 -8.14
CA GLY A 310 -1.82 7.09 -7.94
C GLY A 310 -0.59 7.96 -8.22
N ARG A 311 -0.70 8.98 -9.08
CA ARG A 311 0.36 9.97 -9.29
C ARG A 311 0.62 10.84 -8.06
N PHE A 312 -0.43 11.18 -7.33
CA PHE A 312 -0.41 11.98 -6.09
C PHE A 312 -0.74 11.09 -4.89
N SER A 313 -0.14 9.90 -4.85
CA SER A 313 -0.55 8.86 -3.91
C SER A 313 -0.38 9.24 -2.44
N LEU A 314 0.61 10.09 -2.12
CA LEU A 314 0.86 10.49 -0.74
C LEU A 314 -0.25 11.41 -0.25
N GLU A 315 -0.55 12.43 -1.04
CA GLU A 315 -1.57 13.44 -0.74
C GLU A 315 -2.95 12.80 -0.67
N VAL A 316 -3.27 11.91 -1.62
CA VAL A 316 -4.53 11.16 -1.65
C VAL A 316 -4.64 10.15 -0.51
N PHE A 317 -3.54 9.48 -0.13
CA PHE A 317 -3.51 8.62 1.05
C PHE A 317 -3.81 9.42 2.32
N CYS A 318 -3.12 10.54 2.53
CA CYS A 318 -3.34 11.41 3.68
C CYS A 318 -4.80 11.87 3.76
N LEU A 319 -5.39 12.28 2.65
CA LEU A 319 -6.81 12.64 2.62
C LEU A 319 -7.70 11.45 2.97
N GLY A 320 -7.45 10.26 2.42
CA GLY A 320 -8.21 9.04 2.74
C GLY A 320 -8.18 8.69 4.24
N VAL A 321 -7.01 8.79 4.88
CA VAL A 321 -6.84 8.59 6.33
C VAL A 321 -7.69 9.56 7.14
N LEU A 322 -7.77 10.82 6.73
CA LEU A 322 -8.59 11.83 7.41
C LEU A 322 -10.09 11.67 7.14
N LEU A 323 -10.46 11.21 5.95
CA LEU A 323 -11.86 11.01 5.56
C LEU A 323 -12.48 9.75 6.20
N ALA A 324 -11.70 8.72 6.53
CA ALA A 324 -12.20 7.48 7.12
C ALA A 324 -12.98 7.69 8.44
N PRO A 325 -12.43 8.36 9.48
CA PRO A 325 -13.17 8.65 10.71
C PRO A 325 -14.37 9.59 10.49
N LEU A 326 -14.30 10.51 9.52
CA LEU A 326 -15.42 11.38 9.18
C LEU A 326 -16.56 10.61 8.50
N ALA A 327 -16.24 9.68 7.60
CA ALA A 327 -17.22 8.79 7.00
C ALA A 327 -17.88 7.91 8.06
N ASP A 328 -17.09 7.40 9.01
CA ASP A 328 -17.61 6.60 10.11
C ASP A 328 -18.53 7.40 11.04
N MET A 329 -18.17 8.65 11.36
CA MET A 329 -19.01 9.59 12.08
C MET A 329 -20.35 9.83 11.39
N LEU A 330 -20.36 9.99 10.07
CA LEU A 330 -21.59 10.19 9.29
C LEU A 330 -22.46 8.92 9.29
N ASN A 331 -21.84 7.73 9.21
CA ASN A 331 -22.56 6.46 9.24
C ASN A 331 -23.19 6.22 10.61
N ALA A 332 -22.45 6.49 11.70
CA ALA A 332 -22.93 6.31 13.07
C ALA A 332 -24.14 7.21 13.40
N GLN A 333 -24.19 8.44 12.87
CA GLN A 333 -25.31 9.37 13.08
C GLN A 333 -26.64 8.89 12.48
N VAL A 334 -26.60 7.98 11.51
CA VAL A 334 -27.80 7.43 10.85
C VAL A 334 -27.92 5.93 11.11
N ASN A 335 -27.43 5.47 12.27
CA ASN A 335 -27.50 4.07 12.71
C ASN A 335 -27.04 3.08 11.63
N ASP A 336 -25.94 3.40 10.94
CA ASP A 336 -25.36 2.54 9.90
C ASP A 336 -26.31 2.18 8.76
N ALA A 337 -27.26 3.06 8.44
CA ALA A 337 -28.17 2.86 7.32
C ALA A 337 -27.37 2.57 6.03
N TRP A 338 -27.67 1.46 5.38
CA TRP A 338 -26.94 0.98 4.19
C TRP A 338 -26.77 2.05 3.08
N PRO A 339 -27.78 2.88 2.76
CA PRO A 339 -27.60 3.99 1.81
C PRO A 339 -26.57 5.03 2.26
N MET A 340 -26.49 5.32 3.57
CA MET A 340 -25.52 6.27 4.11
C MET A 340 -24.09 5.72 4.01
N GLN A 341 -23.88 4.43 4.32
CA GLN A 341 -22.57 3.79 4.20
C GLN A 341 -22.02 3.85 2.77
N ILE A 342 -22.88 3.63 1.77
CA ILE A 342 -22.49 3.77 0.36
C ILE A 342 -22.26 5.24 0.00
N ALA A 343 -23.15 6.14 0.41
CA ALA A 343 -23.03 7.56 0.12
C ALA A 343 -21.74 8.15 0.69
N SER A 344 -21.39 7.85 1.94
CA SER A 344 -20.16 8.32 2.59
C SER A 344 -18.89 7.74 1.93
N ALA A 345 -18.91 6.46 1.56
CA ALA A 345 -17.80 5.82 0.86
C ALA A 345 -17.59 6.36 -0.57
N LEU A 346 -18.68 6.66 -1.30
CA LEU A 346 -18.61 7.28 -2.62
C LEU A 346 -18.21 8.76 -2.53
N LEU A 347 -18.71 9.49 -1.54
CA LEU A 347 -18.31 10.87 -1.27
C LEU A 347 -16.82 10.95 -1.00
N GLY A 348 -16.29 10.05 -0.16
CA GLY A 348 -14.85 9.97 0.11
C GLY A 348 -14.03 9.72 -1.16
N LEU A 349 -14.47 8.79 -2.02
CA LEU A 349 -13.84 8.54 -3.32
C LEU A 349 -13.85 9.78 -4.22
N VAL A 350 -14.97 10.50 -4.29
CA VAL A 350 -15.11 11.73 -5.09
C VAL A 350 -14.17 12.83 -4.56
N LEU A 351 -14.07 13.01 -3.25
CA LEU A 351 -13.15 13.97 -2.63
C LEU A 351 -11.69 13.61 -2.91
N MET A 352 -11.31 12.33 -2.82
CA MET A 352 -9.98 11.84 -3.16
C MET A 352 -9.64 12.09 -4.64
N ALA A 353 -10.56 11.79 -5.55
CA ALA A 353 -10.39 12.05 -6.97
C ALA A 353 -10.33 13.57 -7.28
N GLY A 354 -11.14 14.36 -6.59
CA GLY A 354 -11.17 15.82 -6.68
C GLY A 354 -9.84 16.45 -6.26
N LEU A 355 -9.26 16.02 -5.14
CA LEU A 355 -7.93 16.45 -4.70
C LEU A 355 -6.86 16.12 -5.75
N ALA A 356 -6.86 14.89 -6.28
CA ALA A 356 -5.91 14.48 -7.30
C ALA A 356 -6.04 15.32 -8.59
N ALA A 357 -7.27 15.64 -9.00
CA ALA A 357 -7.53 16.51 -10.14
C ALA A 357 -7.06 17.95 -9.89
N TRP A 358 -7.29 18.49 -8.70
CA TRP A 358 -6.83 19.82 -8.31
C TRP A 358 -5.30 19.92 -8.28
N LEU A 359 -4.62 18.92 -7.70
CA LEU A 359 -3.15 18.86 -7.69
C LEU A 359 -2.57 18.77 -9.11
N GLU A 360 -3.21 18.01 -9.99
CA GLU A 360 -2.79 17.96 -11.40
C GLU A 360 -2.96 19.30 -12.10
N LEU A 361 -4.09 19.98 -11.88
CA LEU A 361 -4.34 21.30 -12.43
C LEU A 361 -3.30 22.31 -11.93
N ASN A 362 -3.06 22.36 -10.62
CA ASN A 362 -2.07 23.27 -10.01
C ASN A 362 -0.67 23.02 -10.58
N LYS A 363 -0.28 21.75 -10.76
CA LYS A 363 0.98 21.38 -11.41
C LYS A 363 1.08 21.87 -12.86
N ARG A 364 0.00 21.83 -13.64
CA ARG A 364 -0.05 22.36 -15.02
C ARG A 364 0.01 23.89 -15.07
N LEU A 365 -0.60 24.55 -14.09
CA LEU A 365 -0.58 26.02 -13.98
C LEU A 365 0.82 26.54 -13.67
N ASN A 366 1.57 25.83 -12.80
CA ASN A 366 2.92 26.23 -12.36
C ASN A 366 4.06 25.80 -13.32
N GLN A 367 3.75 25.22 -14.48
CA GLN A 367 4.76 24.89 -15.49
C GLN A 367 5.18 26.14 -16.29
N PRO A 368 6.49 26.46 -16.39
CA PRO A 368 6.97 27.60 -17.16
C PRO A 368 6.51 27.55 -18.63
N GLN A 369 6.13 28.71 -19.19
CA GLN A 369 5.58 28.86 -20.55
C GLN A 369 6.45 28.21 -21.66
N ALA A 370 7.78 28.16 -21.49
CA ALA A 370 8.70 27.53 -22.44
C ALA A 370 8.49 26.00 -22.61
N GLN A 371 7.84 25.34 -21.65
CA GLN A 371 7.45 23.92 -21.74
C GLN A 371 6.02 23.73 -22.26
N ARG A 372 5.23 24.81 -22.44
CA ARG A 372 3.86 24.74 -22.98
C ARG A 372 3.82 24.73 -24.51
N THR A 373 4.78 25.37 -25.18
CA THR A 373 4.84 25.46 -26.66
C THR A 373 5.36 24.18 -27.33
N THR A 374 6.08 23.33 -26.61
CA THR A 374 6.49 21.99 -27.07
C THR A 374 5.42 20.91 -26.85
N THR A 375 4.32 21.22 -26.16
CA THR A 375 3.23 20.28 -25.83
C THR A 375 1.98 20.39 -26.72
N VAL A 376 1.98 21.27 -27.74
CA VAL A 376 0.84 21.50 -28.65
C VAL A 376 1.11 21.03 -30.10
N LYS A 377 2.30 20.45 -30.36
CA LYS A 377 2.57 19.67 -31.57
C LYS A 377 2.70 18.21 -31.17
#